data_AF-A0A7Y2CKK4-F1
#
_entry.id   AF-A0A7Y2CKK4-F1
#
_cell.length_a   1.000
_cell.length_b   1.000
_cell.length_c   1.000
_cell.angle_alpha   90.00
_cell.angle_beta   90.00
_cell.angle_gamma   90.00
#
_symmetry.space_group_name_H-M   'P 1'
#
loop_
_entity.id
_entity.type
_entity.pdbx_description
1 polymer ?
#
loop_
_entity_poly.entity_id
_entity_poly.type
_entity_poly.pdbx_seq_one_letter_code
_entity_poly.pdbx_strand_id
1 'polypeptide(L)'
;VPDWERVDKSPSDLPKPPTAWPRGRRFLAGMAAVAFTLVTLVTMDRWTVDSVRATASDIPHLPEGVAEYAEFKNKDHVRGVLELIEAGDLYVPGASMVAELNALEARCRLILLAGIGTENVRRLEAVGIGSIDALAAAEAAPLLQALTALGEPGWKPHPRRVAGWIREARAARPAPALLEAAPEPASPEAAS
;
A
#
# COMPACT_ATOMS: atom_id res chain seq x y z
N VAL A 1 51.03 5.89 33.56
CA VAL A 1 50.68 4.49 33.22
C VAL A 1 49.84 3.98 34.37
N PRO A 2 48.52 3.80 34.23
CA PRO A 2 47.68 3.36 35.34
C PRO A 2 47.89 1.87 35.58
N ASP A 3 48.16 1.57 36.85
CA ASP A 3 48.35 0.26 37.45
C ASP A 3 47.00 -0.45 37.54
N TRP A 4 46.67 -1.21 36.49
CA TRP A 4 45.59 -2.19 36.54
C TRP A 4 46.17 -3.41 37.26
N GLU A 5 46.14 -3.36 38.58
CA GLU A 5 46.36 -4.53 39.42
C GLU A 5 45.57 -5.70 38.82
N ARG A 6 46.32 -6.72 38.38
CA ARG A 6 45.79 -8.05 38.12
C ARG A 6 45.22 -8.54 39.45
N VAL A 7 43.93 -8.28 39.65
CA VAL A 7 43.16 -8.98 40.66
C VAL A 7 43.06 -10.41 40.15
N ASP A 8 44.04 -11.22 40.51
CA ASP A 8 44.04 -12.66 40.36
C ASP A 8 42.92 -13.23 41.25
N LYS A 9 41.66 -13.02 40.83
CA LYS A 9 40.51 -13.68 41.44
C LYS A 9 40.69 -15.16 41.17
N SER A 10 40.99 -15.91 42.22
CA SER A 10 41.04 -17.36 42.16
C SER A 10 39.73 -17.86 41.54
N PRO A 11 39.76 -18.83 40.60
CA PRO A 11 38.55 -19.37 39.96
C PRO A 11 37.49 -19.87 40.98
N SER A 12 37.91 -20.13 42.21
CA SER A 12 37.09 -20.50 43.35
C SER A 12 36.19 -19.39 43.91
N ASP A 13 36.48 -18.12 43.63
CA ASP A 13 35.76 -16.95 44.16
C ASP A 13 34.63 -16.48 43.24
N LEU A 14 34.41 -17.18 42.12
CA LEU A 14 33.26 -16.92 41.28
C LEU A 14 31.99 -17.44 41.99
N PRO A 15 30.94 -16.61 42.12
CA PRO A 15 29.68 -17.05 42.72
C PRO A 15 29.16 -18.25 41.94
N LYS A 16 28.92 -19.36 42.65
CA LYS A 16 28.38 -20.58 42.06
C LYS A 16 27.10 -20.22 41.27
N PRO A 17 26.99 -20.62 40.00
CA PRO A 17 25.80 -20.30 39.22
C PRO A 17 24.58 -20.87 39.96
N PRO A 18 23.48 -20.10 40.04
CA PRO A 18 22.29 -20.54 40.75
C PRO A 18 21.89 -21.92 40.24
N THR A 19 21.90 -22.88 41.16
CA THR A 19 21.62 -24.29 40.91
C THR A 19 20.26 -24.42 40.25
N ALA A 20 20.23 -25.31 39.25
CA ALA A 20 19.14 -25.62 38.34
C ALA A 20 17.75 -25.16 38.81
N TRP A 21 17.15 -24.26 38.03
CA TRP A 21 15.76 -23.85 38.23
C TRP A 21 14.85 -25.08 38.35
N PRO A 22 13.89 -25.08 39.30
CA PRO A 22 12.96 -26.17 39.47
C PRO A 22 12.25 -26.45 38.14
N ARG A 23 12.13 -27.73 37.77
CA ARG A 23 11.63 -28.18 36.45
C ARG A 23 10.31 -27.48 36.04
N GLY A 24 9.44 -27.17 37.01
CA GLY A 24 8.18 -26.45 36.77
C GLY A 24 8.35 -25.00 36.27
N ARG A 25 9.37 -24.27 36.71
CA ARG A 25 9.65 -22.90 36.22
C ARG A 25 10.15 -22.90 34.78
N ARG A 26 10.87 -23.94 34.36
CA ARG A 26 11.32 -24.11 32.97
C ARG A 26 10.14 -24.39 32.03
N PHE A 27 9.18 -25.19 32.48
CA PHE A 27 7.93 -25.42 31.74
C PHE A 27 7.09 -24.15 31.60
N LEU A 28 6.92 -23.39 32.68
CA LEU A 28 6.19 -22.12 32.64
C LEU A 28 6.85 -21.09 31.71
N ALA A 29 8.18 -20.97 31.77
CA ALA A 29 8.92 -20.09 30.87
C ALA A 29 8.80 -20.51 29.40
N GLY A 30 8.86 -21.82 29.11
CA GLY A 30 8.66 -22.36 27.76
C GLY A 30 7.25 -22.07 27.23
N MET A 31 6.22 -22.30 28.05
CA MET A 31 4.83 -22.01 27.69
C MET A 31 4.61 -20.51 27.44
N ALA A 32 5.18 -19.64 28.27
CA ALA A 32 5.09 -18.19 28.08
C ALA A 32 5.76 -17.73 26.78
N ALA A 33 6.93 -18.29 26.44
CA ALA A 33 7.62 -17.98 25.19
C ALA A 33 6.80 -18.44 23.96
N VAL A 34 6.22 -19.64 24.01
CA VAL A 34 5.34 -20.15 22.94
C VAL A 34 4.10 -19.26 22.79
N ALA A 35 3.43 -18.93 23.89
CA ALA A 35 2.27 -18.04 23.87
C ALA A 35 2.61 -16.65 23.31
N PHE A 36 3.73 -16.06 23.73
CA PHE A 36 4.21 -14.78 23.21
C PHE A 36 4.53 -14.85 21.72
N THR A 37 5.13 -15.94 21.26
CA THR A 37 5.47 -16.17 19.85
C THR A 37 4.19 -16.30 19.02
N LEU A 38 3.21 -17.08 19.49
CA LEU A 38 1.91 -17.21 18.83
C LEU A 38 1.15 -15.88 18.79
N VAL A 39 1.13 -15.12 19.89
CA VAL A 39 0.52 -13.79 19.92
C VAL A 39 1.22 -12.85 18.94
N THR A 40 2.56 -12.83 18.93
CA THR A 40 3.33 -11.99 18.00
C THR A 40 3.10 -12.41 16.56
N LEU A 41 3.08 -13.73 16.28
CA LEU A 41 2.84 -14.27 14.94
C LEU A 41 1.43 -13.91 14.49
N VAL A 42 0.40 -14.10 15.31
CA VAL A 42 -1.00 -13.73 15.00
C VAL A 42 -1.16 -12.21 14.88
N THR A 43 -0.44 -11.43 15.67
CA THR A 43 -0.47 -9.96 15.58
C THR A 43 0.22 -9.47 14.32
N MET A 44 1.36 -10.08 13.95
CA MET A 44 2.03 -9.84 12.67
C MET A 44 1.15 -10.33 11.53
N ASP A 45 0.55 -11.50 11.58
CA ASP A 45 -0.34 -12.01 10.54
C ASP A 45 -1.52 -11.06 10.35
N ARG A 46 -2.15 -10.63 11.44
CA ARG A 46 -3.28 -9.69 11.40
C ARG A 46 -2.90 -8.30 10.89
N TRP A 47 -1.64 -7.88 10.99
CA TRP A 47 -1.16 -6.56 10.53
C TRP A 47 -0.33 -6.61 9.23
N THR A 48 0.11 -7.79 8.80
CA THR A 48 1.04 -7.99 7.68
C THR A 48 0.40 -8.83 6.57
N VAL A 49 -0.61 -9.66 6.87
CA VAL A 49 -1.45 -10.37 5.89
C VAL A 49 -2.63 -9.52 5.41
N ASP A 50 -2.65 -8.21 5.70
CA ASP A 50 -3.35 -7.25 4.82
C ASP A 50 -2.59 -7.02 3.50
N SER A 51 -1.50 -7.77 3.25
CA SER A 51 -0.98 -8.02 1.91
C SER A 51 -1.82 -9.05 1.12
N VAL A 52 -3.11 -9.21 1.45
CA VAL A 52 -4.07 -9.78 0.49
C VAL A 52 -4.00 -8.87 -0.73
N ARG A 53 -3.45 -9.38 -1.83
CA ARG A 53 -3.53 -8.69 -3.11
C ARG A 53 -5.00 -8.38 -3.33
N ALA A 54 -5.35 -7.09 -3.41
CA ALA A 54 -6.71 -6.67 -3.66
C ALA A 54 -7.24 -7.47 -4.86
N THR A 55 -8.31 -8.21 -4.63
CA THR A 55 -8.92 -9.06 -5.65
C THR A 55 -9.76 -8.17 -6.56
N ALA A 56 -10.09 -8.66 -7.75
CA ALA A 56 -10.96 -7.96 -8.68
C ALA A 56 -12.31 -7.65 -8.02
N SER A 57 -12.87 -8.58 -7.23
CA SER A 57 -14.13 -8.40 -6.51
C SER A 57 -14.11 -7.32 -5.43
N ASP A 58 -12.94 -6.90 -4.95
CA ASP A 58 -12.82 -5.84 -3.94
C ASP A 58 -12.85 -4.43 -4.56
N ILE A 59 -12.86 -4.31 -5.89
CA ILE A 59 -12.91 -3.03 -6.58
C ILE A 59 -14.30 -2.41 -6.41
N PRO A 60 -14.41 -1.17 -5.88
CA PRO A 60 -15.70 -0.52 -5.75
C PRO A 60 -16.32 -0.27 -7.13
N HIS A 61 -17.63 -0.51 -7.23
CA HIS A 61 -18.41 -0.33 -8.46
C HIS A 61 -17.87 -1.13 -9.66
N LEU A 62 -17.35 -2.34 -9.42
CA LEU A 62 -16.94 -3.24 -10.50
C LEU A 62 -18.15 -3.63 -11.36
N PRO A 63 -18.07 -3.49 -12.70
CA PRO A 63 -19.13 -3.98 -13.58
C PRO A 63 -19.31 -5.49 -13.48
N GLU A 64 -20.55 -5.96 -13.66
CA GLU A 64 -20.91 -7.38 -13.61
C GLU A 64 -20.15 -8.17 -14.69
N GLY A 65 -19.65 -9.37 -14.34
CA GLY A 65 -18.90 -10.23 -15.26
C GLY A 65 -17.40 -9.93 -15.36
N VAL A 66 -16.92 -8.78 -14.86
CA VAL A 66 -15.49 -8.41 -14.93
C VAL A 66 -14.65 -9.25 -13.98
N ALA A 67 -15.13 -9.53 -12.78
CA ALA A 67 -14.41 -10.37 -11.81
C ALA A 67 -14.26 -11.80 -12.36
N GLU A 68 -15.34 -12.38 -12.87
CA GLU A 68 -15.37 -13.72 -13.45
C GLU A 68 -14.47 -13.81 -14.69
N TYR A 69 -14.49 -12.78 -15.54
CA TYR A 69 -13.61 -12.71 -16.71
C TYR A 69 -12.13 -12.60 -16.32
N ALA A 70 -11.82 -11.77 -15.33
CA ALA A 70 -10.46 -11.62 -14.81
C ALA A 70 -9.96 -12.92 -14.18
N GLU A 71 -10.80 -13.62 -13.41
CA GLU A 71 -10.51 -14.94 -12.85
C GLU A 71 -10.27 -15.98 -13.96
N PHE A 72 -11.11 -16.03 -14.99
CA PHE A 72 -10.94 -16.91 -16.15
C PHE A 72 -9.60 -16.69 -16.87
N LYS A 73 -9.10 -15.45 -16.87
CA LYS A 73 -7.79 -15.09 -17.43
C LYS A 73 -6.61 -15.27 -16.47
N ASN A 74 -6.84 -15.78 -15.25
CA ASN A 74 -5.85 -15.86 -14.16
C ASN A 74 -5.26 -14.47 -13.79
N LYS A 75 -6.13 -13.45 -13.83
CA LYS A 75 -5.84 -12.03 -13.58
C LYS A 75 -6.79 -11.47 -12.50
N ASP A 76 -7.17 -12.30 -11.54
CA ASP A 76 -8.10 -12.10 -10.43
C ASP A 76 -7.77 -10.98 -9.43
N HIS A 77 -6.72 -10.20 -9.67
CA HIS A 77 -6.24 -9.14 -8.79
C HIS A 77 -6.25 -7.79 -9.53
N VAL A 78 -6.31 -6.68 -8.79
CA VAL A 78 -6.48 -5.33 -9.36
C VAL A 78 -5.46 -4.99 -10.45
N ARG A 79 -4.19 -5.39 -10.28
CA ARG A 79 -3.17 -5.20 -11.32
C ARG A 79 -3.46 -6.01 -12.58
N GLY A 80 -3.93 -7.24 -12.44
CA GLY A 80 -4.33 -8.07 -13.57
C GLY A 80 -5.51 -7.48 -14.34
N VAL A 81 -6.50 -6.91 -13.63
CA VAL A 81 -7.61 -6.18 -14.26
C VAL A 81 -7.09 -4.96 -15.03
N LEU A 82 -6.18 -4.17 -14.45
CA LEU A 82 -5.58 -3.04 -15.13
C LEU A 82 -4.81 -3.47 -16.40
N GLU A 83 -4.02 -4.54 -16.33
CA GLU A 83 -3.31 -5.10 -17.48
C GLU A 83 -4.28 -5.53 -18.61
N LEU A 84 -5.44 -6.10 -18.26
CA LEU A 84 -6.48 -6.46 -19.24
C LEU A 84 -7.10 -5.22 -19.91
N ILE A 85 -7.30 -4.14 -19.16
CA ILE A 85 -7.81 -2.87 -19.70
C ILE A 85 -6.77 -2.25 -20.66
N GLU A 86 -5.52 -2.17 -20.23
CA GLU A 86 -4.42 -1.59 -21.02
C GLU A 86 -4.13 -2.39 -22.29
N ALA A 87 -4.33 -3.73 -22.26
CA ALA A 87 -4.24 -4.60 -23.42
C ALA A 87 -5.47 -4.49 -24.36
N GLY A 88 -6.57 -3.86 -23.92
CA GLY A 88 -7.85 -3.87 -24.65
C GLY A 88 -8.56 -5.22 -24.64
N ASP A 89 -8.13 -6.14 -23.78
CA ASP A 89 -8.64 -7.50 -23.67
C ASP A 89 -9.79 -7.64 -22.66
N LEU A 90 -10.09 -6.59 -21.89
CA LEU A 90 -11.17 -6.64 -20.91
C LEU A 90 -12.54 -6.57 -21.60
N TYR A 91 -13.29 -7.67 -21.50
CA TYR A 91 -14.68 -7.71 -21.94
C TYR A 91 -15.60 -7.32 -20.78
N VAL A 92 -16.45 -6.30 -21.00
CA VAL A 92 -17.49 -5.90 -20.05
C VAL A 92 -18.86 -6.09 -20.68
N PRO A 93 -19.65 -7.10 -20.25
CA PRO A 93 -21.00 -7.31 -20.76
C PRO A 93 -21.88 -6.08 -20.52
N GLY A 94 -22.50 -5.54 -21.58
CA GLY A 94 -23.45 -4.41 -21.48
C GLY A 94 -22.83 -3.02 -21.24
N ALA A 95 -21.52 -2.94 -21.04
CA ALA A 95 -20.82 -1.76 -20.53
C ALA A 95 -19.67 -1.30 -21.44
N SER A 96 -19.78 -1.55 -22.76
CA SER A 96 -18.85 -1.02 -23.78
C SER A 96 -18.90 0.51 -23.94
N MET A 97 -19.27 1.28 -22.90
CA MET A 97 -19.01 2.71 -22.88
C MET A 97 -17.57 2.93 -22.42
N VAL A 98 -16.76 3.51 -23.31
CA VAL A 98 -15.38 3.96 -23.03
C VAL A 98 -15.26 4.69 -21.68
N ALA A 99 -16.32 5.41 -21.27
CA ALA A 99 -16.38 6.09 -19.98
C ALA A 99 -16.28 5.15 -18.76
N GLU A 100 -16.91 3.97 -18.81
CA GLU A 100 -16.89 3.01 -17.70
C GLU A 100 -15.53 2.32 -17.58
N LEU A 101 -14.93 1.96 -18.72
CA LEU A 101 -13.57 1.44 -18.76
C LEU A 101 -12.57 2.47 -18.21
N ASN A 102 -12.68 3.74 -18.62
CA ASN A 102 -11.83 4.81 -18.11
C ASN A 102 -12.01 5.02 -16.59
N ALA A 103 -13.25 4.93 -16.09
CA ALA A 103 -13.52 5.04 -14.65
C ALA A 103 -12.93 3.84 -13.88
N LEU A 104 -13.07 2.62 -14.41
CA LEU A 104 -12.49 1.42 -13.83
C LEU A 104 -10.95 1.48 -13.83
N GLU A 105 -10.35 1.92 -14.94
CA GLU A 105 -8.90 2.14 -15.06
C GLU A 105 -8.42 3.14 -14.00
N ALA A 106 -9.11 4.28 -13.85
CA ALA A 106 -8.78 5.30 -12.86
C ALA A 106 -8.85 4.76 -11.42
N ARG A 107 -9.88 3.95 -11.10
CA ARG A 107 -9.99 3.26 -9.80
C ARG A 107 -8.86 2.28 -9.58
N CYS A 108 -8.59 1.39 -10.53
CA CYS A 108 -7.50 0.42 -10.43
C CYS A 108 -6.16 1.12 -10.16
N ARG A 109 -5.88 2.20 -10.89
CA ARG A 109 -4.68 3.02 -10.68
C ARG A 109 -4.63 3.66 -9.28
N LEU A 110 -5.75 4.20 -8.79
CA LEU A 110 -5.85 4.73 -7.43
C LEU A 110 -5.62 3.65 -6.36
N ILE A 111 -6.20 2.47 -6.51
CA ILE A 111 -6.06 1.35 -5.56
C ILE A 111 -4.59 0.93 -5.46
N LEU A 112 -3.87 0.92 -6.59
CA LEU A 112 -2.47 0.53 -6.68
C LEU A 112 -1.50 1.58 -6.11
N LEU A 113 -1.96 2.80 -5.77
CA LEU A 113 -1.12 3.78 -5.08
C LEU A 113 -0.79 3.32 -3.66
N ALA A 114 0.46 3.59 -3.26
CA ALA A 114 0.98 3.16 -1.97
C ALA A 114 0.12 3.69 -0.81
N GLY A 115 -0.44 2.75 -0.03
CA GLY A 115 -1.19 3.04 1.19
C GLY A 115 -2.64 3.49 0.99
N ILE A 116 -3.20 3.45 -0.23
CA ILE A 116 -4.63 3.71 -0.47
C ILE A 116 -5.41 2.39 -0.35
N GLY A 117 -5.23 1.42 -1.24
CA GLY A 117 -6.03 0.19 -1.22
C GLY A 117 -7.53 0.43 -1.49
N THR A 118 -8.31 -0.64 -1.60
CA THR A 118 -9.72 -0.61 -2.04
C THR A 118 -10.61 0.22 -1.13
N GLU A 119 -10.46 0.03 0.17
CA GLU A 119 -11.34 0.63 1.17
C GLU A 119 -11.10 2.14 1.32
N ASN A 120 -9.86 2.64 1.11
CA ASN A 120 -9.65 4.10 1.04
C ASN A 120 -10.05 4.68 -0.32
N VAL A 121 -10.00 3.92 -1.42
CA VAL A 121 -10.58 4.40 -2.70
C VAL A 121 -12.09 4.61 -2.56
N ARG A 122 -12.83 3.69 -1.95
CA ARG A 122 -14.27 3.86 -1.68
C ARG A 122 -14.56 5.17 -0.93
N ARG A 123 -13.74 5.51 0.06
CA ARG A 123 -13.85 6.76 0.83
C ARG A 123 -13.47 8.00 0.03
N LEU A 124 -12.43 7.91 -0.79
CA LEU A 124 -12.01 8.97 -1.69
C LEU A 124 -13.11 9.29 -2.71
N GLU A 125 -13.73 8.27 -3.29
CA GLU A 125 -14.87 8.43 -4.20
C GLU A 125 -16.07 9.08 -3.49
N ALA A 126 -16.35 8.69 -2.25
CA ALA A 126 -17.42 9.30 -1.46
C ALA A 126 -17.21 10.81 -1.20
N VAL A 127 -15.97 11.31 -1.27
CA VAL A 127 -15.64 12.74 -1.19
C VAL A 127 -15.33 13.36 -2.57
N GLY A 128 -15.66 12.68 -3.66
CA GLY A 128 -15.53 13.19 -5.03
C GLY A 128 -14.16 12.99 -5.69
N ILE A 129 -13.27 12.20 -5.09
CA ILE A 129 -11.94 11.90 -5.63
C ILE A 129 -11.95 10.52 -6.30
N GLY A 130 -12.18 10.50 -7.63
CA GLY A 130 -12.26 9.28 -8.43
C GLY A 130 -11.05 9.02 -9.34
N SER A 131 -10.02 9.88 -9.33
CA SER A 131 -8.83 9.70 -10.16
C SER A 131 -7.54 10.16 -9.48
N ILE A 132 -6.39 9.67 -9.98
CA ILE A 132 -5.05 10.14 -9.56
C ILE A 132 -4.95 11.65 -9.75
N ASP A 133 -5.48 12.20 -10.85
CA ASP A 133 -5.41 13.62 -11.12
C ASP A 133 -6.23 14.44 -10.13
N ALA A 134 -7.44 14.00 -9.78
CA ALA A 134 -8.23 14.67 -8.74
C ALA A 134 -7.50 14.64 -7.39
N LEU A 135 -6.91 13.50 -7.02
CA LEU A 135 -6.16 13.37 -5.77
C LEU A 135 -4.90 14.23 -5.74
N ALA A 136 -4.16 14.28 -6.85
CA ALA A 136 -2.94 15.06 -6.96
C ALA A 136 -3.20 16.59 -6.93
N ALA A 137 -4.35 17.01 -7.46
CA ALA A 137 -4.82 18.40 -7.41
C ALA A 137 -5.39 18.79 -6.04
N ALA A 138 -5.76 17.83 -5.19
CA ALA A 138 -6.35 18.10 -3.89
C ALA A 138 -5.37 18.77 -2.91
N GLU A 139 -5.96 19.49 -1.95
CA GLU A 139 -5.26 20.04 -0.80
C GLU A 139 -5.44 19.15 0.44
N ALA A 140 -4.39 18.99 1.23
CA ALA A 140 -4.38 18.02 2.32
C ALA A 140 -5.37 18.34 3.45
N ALA A 141 -5.50 19.62 3.86
CA ALA A 141 -6.37 20.00 4.95
C ALA A 141 -7.87 19.90 4.59
N PRO A 142 -8.34 20.44 3.44
CA PRO A 142 -9.72 20.23 3.00
C PRO A 142 -10.07 18.76 2.79
N LEU A 143 -9.16 17.97 2.17
CA LEU A 143 -9.40 16.54 1.97
C LEU A 143 -9.50 15.78 3.29
N LEU A 144 -8.61 16.06 4.24
CA LEU A 144 -8.68 15.46 5.58
C LEU A 144 -10.00 15.79 6.28
N GLN A 145 -10.48 17.03 6.16
CA GLN A 145 -11.75 17.47 6.73
C GLN A 145 -12.92 16.71 6.09
N ALA A 146 -12.98 16.65 4.75
CA ALA A 146 -14.01 15.92 4.03
C ALA A 146 -14.05 14.44 4.40
N LEU A 147 -12.88 13.79 4.47
CA LEU A 147 -12.76 12.39 4.88
C LEU A 147 -13.19 12.17 6.33
N THR A 148 -12.85 13.08 7.24
CA THR A 148 -13.28 13.00 8.65
C THR A 148 -14.80 13.18 8.77
N ALA A 149 -15.40 14.00 7.90
CA ALA A 149 -16.84 14.24 7.88
C ALA A 149 -17.67 13.02 7.45
N LEU A 150 -17.05 12.00 6.81
CA LEU A 150 -17.72 10.72 6.52
C LEU A 150 -18.16 9.98 7.80
N GLY A 151 -17.52 10.25 8.94
CA GLY A 151 -17.97 9.76 10.25
C GLY A 151 -17.93 8.24 10.44
N GLU A 152 -17.11 7.52 9.68
CA GLU A 152 -17.06 6.06 9.75
C GLU A 152 -16.54 5.54 11.11
N PRO A 153 -17.28 4.62 11.77
CA PRO A 153 -16.87 4.07 13.06
C PRO A 153 -15.51 3.36 13.01
N GLY A 154 -14.60 3.72 13.92
CA GLY A 154 -13.29 3.07 14.04
C GLY A 154 -12.26 3.48 12.98
N TRP A 155 -12.63 4.30 12.00
CA TRP A 155 -11.70 4.84 11.01
C TRP A 155 -11.47 6.33 11.23
N LYS A 156 -10.21 6.71 11.43
CA LYS A 156 -9.79 8.10 11.57
C LYS A 156 -8.61 8.38 10.65
N PRO A 157 -8.78 9.18 9.57
CA PRO A 157 -7.68 9.48 8.66
C PRO A 157 -6.61 10.29 9.40
N HIS A 158 -5.35 9.87 9.28
CA HIS A 158 -4.23 10.60 9.86
C HIS A 158 -3.70 11.66 8.88
N PRO A 159 -3.44 12.90 9.30
CA PRO A 159 -2.99 13.98 8.39
C PRO A 159 -1.77 13.60 7.53
N ARG A 160 -0.76 12.96 8.15
CA ARG A 160 0.45 12.49 7.43
C ARG A 160 0.13 11.45 6.35
N ARG A 161 -0.89 10.60 6.57
CA ARG A 161 -1.28 9.57 5.60
C ARG A 161 -1.92 10.22 4.38
N VAL A 162 -2.84 11.16 4.58
CA VAL A 162 -3.49 11.92 3.50
C VAL A 162 -2.47 12.72 2.69
N ALA A 163 -1.53 13.40 3.37
CA ALA A 163 -0.44 14.10 2.69
C ALA A 163 0.46 13.14 1.88
N GLY A 164 0.69 11.92 2.40
CA GLY A 164 1.37 10.84 1.69
C GLY A 164 0.64 10.48 0.40
N TRP A 165 -0.66 10.20 0.46
CA TRP A 165 -1.47 9.87 -0.72
C TRP A 165 -1.41 10.93 -1.82
N ILE A 166 -1.53 12.21 -1.45
CA ILE A 166 -1.43 13.33 -2.40
C ILE A 166 -0.03 13.38 -3.03
N ARG A 167 1.02 13.18 -2.23
CA ARG A 167 2.40 13.15 -2.73
C ARG A 167 2.63 12.00 -3.71
N GLU A 168 2.17 10.79 -3.36
CA GLU A 168 2.27 9.62 -4.25
C GLU A 168 1.46 9.83 -5.53
N ALA A 169 0.26 10.40 -5.46
CA ALA A 169 -0.54 10.73 -6.63
C ALA A 169 0.16 11.74 -7.55
N ARG A 170 0.82 12.77 -6.98
CA ARG A 170 1.62 13.73 -7.75
C ARG A 170 2.84 13.09 -8.39
N ALA A 171 3.49 12.15 -7.71
CA ALA A 171 4.62 11.41 -8.24
C ALA A 171 4.21 10.42 -9.34
N ALA A 172 3.00 9.87 -9.26
CA ALA A 172 2.44 8.94 -10.24
C ALA A 172 1.90 9.62 -11.50
N ARG A 173 1.72 10.95 -11.50
CA ARG A 173 1.39 11.67 -12.73
C ARG A 173 2.52 11.48 -13.73
N PRO A 174 2.22 11.18 -15.00
CA PRO A 174 3.24 11.23 -16.03
C PRO A 174 3.86 12.63 -15.97
N ALA A 175 5.19 12.69 -15.84
CA ALA A 175 5.89 13.97 -15.92
C ALA A 175 5.40 14.65 -17.20
N PRO A 176 4.99 15.92 -17.16
CA PRO A 176 4.66 16.64 -18.38
C PRO A 176 5.88 16.47 -19.27
N ALA A 177 5.71 15.84 -20.43
CA ALA A 177 6.80 15.65 -21.39
C ALA A 177 7.47 17.00 -21.54
N LEU A 178 8.66 17.15 -20.96
CA LEU A 178 9.40 18.39 -20.92
C LEU A 178 9.78 18.69 -22.36
N LEU A 179 8.89 19.37 -23.08
CA LEU A 179 9.05 19.69 -24.47
C LEU A 179 9.35 18.43 -25.32
N GLU A 180 8.39 18.02 -26.15
CA GLU A 180 8.78 17.75 -27.53
C GLU A 180 9.78 18.86 -27.89
N ALA A 181 11.06 18.48 -27.97
CA ALA A 181 12.10 19.34 -28.49
C ALA A 181 11.54 19.81 -29.83
N ALA A 182 11.03 21.04 -29.85
CA ALA A 182 10.49 21.64 -31.04
C ALA A 182 11.57 21.42 -32.11
N PRO A 183 11.27 20.78 -33.25
CA PRO A 183 12.26 20.62 -34.29
C PRO A 183 12.81 22.02 -34.57
N GLU A 184 14.09 22.20 -34.28
CA GLU A 184 14.83 23.41 -34.55
C GLU A 184 14.49 23.82 -36.00
N PRO A 185 13.90 25.00 -36.25
CA PRO A 185 13.51 25.38 -37.59
C PRO A 185 14.78 25.34 -38.45
N ALA A 186 14.81 24.44 -39.42
CA ALA A 186 15.92 24.27 -40.35
C ALA A 186 16.29 25.65 -40.91
N SER A 187 17.52 26.09 -40.62
CA SER A 187 18.06 27.35 -41.14
C SER A 187 18.03 27.33 -42.67
N PRO A 188 17.31 28.25 -43.34
CA PRO A 188 17.36 28.40 -44.78
C PRO A 188 18.56 29.28 -45.16
N GLU A 189 19.78 28.76 -45.03
CA GLU A 189 20.98 29.50 -45.41
C GLU A 189 22.03 28.57 -46.05
N ALA A 190 21.71 28.07 -47.24
CA ALA A 190 22.71 27.56 -48.19
C ALA A 190 22.13 27.56 -49.61
N ALA A 191 21.71 28.73 -50.07
CA ALA A 191 21.48 29.00 -51.48
C ALA A 191 22.10 30.36 -51.83
N SER A 192 23.40 30.37 -52.08
CA SER A 192 24.13 31.38 -52.86
C SER A 192 25.46 30.80 -53.33
#